data_AF-A0A453BEN0-F1
#
_entry.id   AF-A0A453BEN0-F1
#
_cell.length_a   1.000
_cell.length_b   1.000
_cell.length_c   1.000
_cell.angle_alpha   90.00
_cell.angle_beta   90.00
_cell.angle_gamma   90.00
#
_symmetry.space_group_name_H-M   'P 1'
#
loop_
_entity.id
_entity.type
_entity.pdbx_description
1 polymer ?
#
loop_
_entity_poly.entity_id
_entity_poly.type
_entity_poly.pdbx_seq_one_letter_code
_entity_poly.pdbx_strand_id
1 'polypeptide(L)'
;GHSSVRHFCWWNKYIATPILYGSASFEGRRAMTLLKEKVLKGIVLRRTKIGRAADLALPPKTVTLRRDSFDRNEMEFYEALYTQSCTQFDSYVVAGTLLNNYAHIFDLLTRLRQAVDHPYLVAFSKTAESREGCKNQQNGAMESQCGICHELAEDVVVTSCDHVFCKTCLMEYSATLGNVSCPSCSTPLTVDLTTENSRRKVPANLKGGKRSGILARLQSLADFKTSTKIDALREEIRNMIEHDGSAKGIVFSQFTSFLDLIEFSLQRVKY
;
A
#
# COMPACT_ATOMS: atom_id res chain seq x y z
N GLY A 1 21.30 -39.93 -2.61
CA GLY A 1 20.46 -39.12 -1.71
C GLY A 1 20.79 -39.49 -0.27
N HIS A 2 20.93 -38.52 0.63
CA HIS A 2 21.25 -38.76 2.04
C HIS A 2 19.95 -38.75 2.86
N SER A 3 19.86 -39.54 3.94
CA SER A 3 18.66 -39.61 4.80
C SER A 3 18.42 -38.27 5.52
N SER A 4 17.15 -37.97 5.84
CA SER A 4 16.73 -36.75 6.57
C SER A 4 17.52 -36.51 7.87
N VAL A 5 17.89 -37.58 8.57
CA VAL A 5 18.70 -37.58 9.81
C VAL A 5 20.17 -37.20 9.60
N ARG A 6 20.65 -37.18 8.34
CA ARG A 6 22.01 -36.75 7.96
C ARG A 6 22.04 -35.35 7.35
N HIS A 7 20.90 -34.66 7.28
CA HIS A 7 20.83 -33.31 6.73
C HIS A 7 21.44 -32.29 7.70
N PHE A 8 22.74 -32.07 7.57
CA PHE A 8 23.45 -31.07 8.34
C PHE A 8 23.29 -29.69 7.69
N CYS A 9 22.36 -28.88 8.20
CA CYS A 9 22.22 -27.50 7.76
C CYS A 9 23.34 -26.64 8.39
N TRP A 10 24.50 -26.64 7.73
CA TRP A 10 25.69 -25.88 8.15
C TRP A 10 25.39 -24.39 8.34
N TRP A 11 24.56 -23.81 7.45
CA TRP A 11 24.20 -22.39 7.50
C TRP A 11 23.41 -22.04 8.76
N ASN A 12 22.39 -22.82 9.11
CA ASN A 12 21.60 -22.54 10.31
C ASN A 12 22.45 -22.68 11.56
N LYS A 13 23.26 -23.73 11.65
CA LYS A 13 24.12 -23.98 12.83
C LYS A 13 25.17 -22.90 13.06
N TYR A 14 25.87 -22.46 12.01
CA TYR A 14 27.06 -21.60 12.18
C TYR A 14 26.84 -20.13 11.81
N ILE A 15 25.78 -19.81 11.06
CA ILE A 15 25.51 -18.45 10.60
C ILE A 15 24.16 -17.96 11.14
N ALA A 16 23.04 -18.54 10.71
CA ALA A 16 21.73 -17.94 10.93
C ALA A 16 21.31 -17.94 12.41
N THR A 17 21.40 -19.09 13.09
CA THR A 17 20.97 -19.24 14.49
C THR A 17 21.83 -18.36 15.43
N PRO A 18 23.18 -18.40 15.41
CA PRO A 18 23.99 -17.57 16.32
C PRO A 18 23.79 -16.06 16.11
N ILE A 19 23.52 -15.62 14.88
CA ILE A 19 23.24 -14.20 14.60
C ILE A 19 21.86 -13.81 15.12
N LEU A 20 20.84 -14.66 14.92
CA LEU A 20 19.47 -14.41 15.34
C LEU A 20 19.32 -14.32 16.86
N TYR A 21 19.97 -15.23 17.60
CA TYR A 21 19.86 -15.31 19.06
C TYR A 21 20.84 -14.37 19.80
N GLY A 22 21.66 -13.60 19.09
CA GLY A 22 22.46 -12.53 19.70
C GLY A 22 23.68 -12.13 18.89
N SER A 23 23.53 -11.18 17.98
CA SER A 23 24.65 -10.64 17.17
C SER A 23 25.81 -10.05 17.98
N ALA A 24 25.53 -9.55 19.19
CA ALA A 24 26.53 -9.02 20.12
C ALA A 24 27.22 -10.08 21.00
N SER A 25 26.69 -11.31 21.02
CA SER A 25 27.28 -12.44 21.75
C SER A 25 28.60 -12.87 21.11
N PHE A 26 29.44 -13.60 21.85
CA PHE A 26 30.67 -14.16 21.30
C PHE A 26 30.41 -15.06 20.08
N GLU A 27 29.38 -15.90 20.14
CA GLU A 27 28.99 -16.81 19.06
C GLU A 27 28.43 -16.05 17.85
N GLY A 28 27.61 -15.02 18.06
CA GLY A 28 27.08 -14.17 17.00
C GLY A 28 28.17 -13.38 16.27
N ARG A 29 29.14 -12.81 17.00
CA ARG A 29 30.30 -12.13 16.41
C ARG A 29 31.18 -13.08 15.60
N ARG A 30 31.39 -14.30 16.10
CA ARG A 30 32.14 -15.34 15.39
C ARG A 30 31.42 -15.79 14.12
N ALA A 31 30.10 -15.98 14.18
CA ALA A 31 29.26 -16.26 13.01
C ALA A 31 29.31 -15.13 11.98
N MET A 32 29.23 -13.87 12.42
CA MET A 32 29.34 -12.70 11.54
C MET A 32 30.72 -12.59 10.87
N THR A 33 31.78 -12.88 11.62
CA THR A 33 33.15 -12.91 11.08
C THR A 33 33.32 -14.02 10.04
N LEU A 34 32.75 -15.20 10.32
CA LEU A 34 32.75 -16.33 9.41
C LEU A 34 31.99 -16.00 8.11
N LEU A 35 30.80 -15.40 8.24
CA LEU A 35 30.01 -14.93 7.11
C LEU A 35 30.79 -13.92 6.26
N LYS A 36 31.37 -12.89 6.89
CA LYS A 36 32.10 -11.82 6.20
C LYS A 36 33.35 -12.35 5.50
N GLU A 37 34.24 -13.03 6.23
CA GLU A 37 35.59 -13.35 5.75
C GLU A 37 35.66 -14.64 4.91
N LYS A 38 34.79 -15.63 5.17
CA LYS A 38 34.84 -16.93 4.48
C LYS A 38 33.81 -17.07 3.38
N VAL A 39 32.63 -16.47 3.52
CA VAL A 39 31.55 -16.61 2.54
C VAL A 39 31.47 -15.38 1.64
N LEU A 40 31.21 -14.20 2.21
CA LEU A 40 30.93 -13.00 1.43
C LEU A 40 32.17 -12.43 0.73
N LYS A 41 33.36 -12.56 1.30
CA LYS A 41 34.61 -12.02 0.75
C LYS A 41 34.92 -12.50 -0.68
N GLY A 42 34.57 -13.75 -1.01
CA GLY A 42 34.82 -14.33 -2.34
C GLY A 42 33.69 -14.08 -3.35
N ILE A 43 32.52 -13.64 -2.90
CA ILE A 43 31.29 -13.59 -3.71
C ILE A 43 30.81 -12.15 -3.91
N VAL A 44 30.90 -11.32 -2.86
CA VAL A 44 30.33 -9.98 -2.83
C VAL A 44 31.42 -8.94 -3.07
N LEU A 45 31.28 -8.20 -4.17
CA LEU A 45 32.02 -6.96 -4.38
C LEU A 45 31.17 -5.77 -3.92
N ARG A 46 31.56 -5.15 -2.80
CA ARG A 46 30.92 -3.92 -2.30
C ARG A 46 31.87 -2.74 -2.38
N ARG A 47 31.55 -1.76 -3.24
CA ARG A 47 32.25 -0.47 -3.32
C ARG A 47 31.46 0.61 -2.59
N THR A 48 32.10 1.40 -1.75
CA THR A 48 31.46 2.53 -1.06
C THR A 48 31.78 3.84 -1.78
N LYS A 49 30.82 4.77 -1.82
CA LYS A 49 31.03 6.10 -2.42
C LYS A 49 32.14 6.89 -1.70
N ILE A 50 32.35 6.61 -0.41
CA ILE A 50 33.43 7.19 0.41
C ILE A 50 34.81 6.76 -0.10
N GLY A 51 34.98 5.49 -0.50
CA GLY A 51 36.25 4.98 -1.01
C GLY A 51 36.66 5.51 -2.39
N ARG A 52 35.74 6.22 -3.08
CA ARG A 52 35.99 6.91 -4.37
C ARG A 52 35.57 8.38 -4.32
N ALA A 53 35.65 9.00 -3.14
CA ALA A 53 35.25 10.40 -2.96
C ALA A 53 36.04 11.35 -3.88
N ALA A 54 37.32 11.04 -4.16
CA ALA A 54 38.17 11.81 -5.08
C ALA A 54 37.66 11.79 -6.54
N ASP A 55 37.08 10.68 -6.99
CA ASP A 55 36.59 10.53 -8.37
C ASP A 55 35.18 11.13 -8.57
N LEU A 56 34.39 11.23 -7.49
CA LEU A 56 32.96 11.50 -7.56
C LEU A 56 32.56 12.92 -7.10
N ALA A 57 33.44 13.65 -6.39
CA ALA A 57 33.23 15.03 -5.92
C ALA A 57 31.79 15.32 -5.44
N LEU A 58 31.20 14.39 -4.68
CA LEU A 58 29.80 14.49 -4.27
C LEU A 58 29.65 15.49 -3.13
N PRO A 59 28.66 16.40 -3.19
CA PRO A 59 28.35 17.27 -2.07
C PRO A 59 27.92 16.45 -0.85
N PRO A 60 28.08 16.99 0.37
CA PRO A 60 27.66 16.31 1.58
C PRO A 60 26.14 16.09 1.58
N LYS A 61 25.71 14.91 2.04
CA LYS A 61 24.30 14.61 2.27
C LYS A 61 23.90 15.14 3.65
N THR A 62 23.12 16.21 3.67
CA THR A 62 22.49 16.73 4.90
C THR A 62 21.12 16.09 5.09
N VAL A 63 20.83 15.57 6.28
CA VAL A 63 19.51 15.04 6.65
C VAL A 63 19.01 15.83 7.85
N THR A 64 17.92 16.57 7.67
CA THR A 64 17.26 17.35 8.72
C THR A 64 15.97 16.63 9.14
N LEU A 65 15.71 16.60 10.44
CA LEU A 65 14.47 16.04 11.00
C LEU A 65 13.59 17.20 11.48
N ARG A 66 12.51 17.46 10.75
CA ARG A 66 11.48 18.42 11.13
C ARG A 66 10.43 17.73 12.02
N ARG A 67 10.03 18.40 13.10
CA ARG A 67 8.97 17.93 14.00
C ARG A 67 7.83 18.94 13.98
N ASP A 68 6.66 18.50 13.55
CA ASP A 68 5.46 19.31 13.51
C ASP A 68 4.41 18.75 14.47
N SER A 69 3.62 19.65 15.07
CA SER A 69 2.51 19.30 15.96
C SER A 69 1.19 19.39 15.22
N PHE A 70 0.26 18.47 15.51
CA PHE A 70 -1.07 18.47 14.91
C PHE A 70 -1.85 19.74 15.23
N ASP A 71 -2.73 20.13 14.30
CA ASP A 71 -3.82 21.04 14.58
C ASP A 71 -4.81 20.40 15.59
N ARG A 72 -5.57 21.23 16.31
CA ARG A 72 -6.52 20.77 17.34
C ARG A 72 -7.48 19.69 16.81
N ASN A 73 -8.03 19.89 15.61
CA ASN A 73 -8.98 18.94 15.04
C ASN A 73 -8.29 17.65 14.58
N GLU A 74 -7.03 17.73 14.11
CA GLU A 74 -6.27 16.54 13.71
C GLU A 74 -5.87 15.72 14.94
N MET A 75 -5.50 16.40 16.02
CA MET A 75 -5.20 15.78 17.31
C MET A 75 -6.42 15.06 17.87
N GLU A 76 -7.58 15.71 17.88
CA GLU A 76 -8.85 15.12 18.34
C GLU A 76 -9.22 13.88 17.50
N PHE A 77 -9.11 13.98 16.18
CA PHE A 77 -9.33 12.84 15.28
C PHE A 77 -8.38 11.68 15.57
N TYR A 78 -7.09 11.97 15.73
CA TYR A 78 -6.07 10.96 16.01
C TYR A 78 -6.31 10.29 17.37
N GLU A 79 -6.62 11.07 18.40
CA GLU A 79 -6.88 10.55 19.76
C GLU A 79 -8.11 9.65 19.81
N ALA A 80 -9.19 10.04 19.11
CA ALA A 80 -10.37 9.20 18.97
C ALA A 80 -10.04 7.87 18.28
N LEU A 81 -9.30 7.91 17.17
CA LEU A 81 -8.88 6.71 16.43
C LEU A 81 -7.92 5.83 17.25
N TYR A 82 -7.01 6.45 18.00
CA TYR A 82 -6.07 5.76 18.89
C TYR A 82 -6.81 5.03 19.99
N THR A 83 -7.73 5.70 20.67
CA THR A 83 -8.56 5.09 21.72
C THR A 83 -9.35 3.90 21.18
N GLN A 84 -9.98 4.05 20.02
CA GLN A 84 -10.69 2.95 19.35
C GLN A 84 -9.75 1.78 19.01
N SER A 85 -8.55 2.07 18.52
CA SER A 85 -7.56 1.06 18.15
C SER A 85 -7.03 0.31 19.38
N CYS A 86 -6.81 1.01 20.50
CA CYS A 86 -6.45 0.42 21.78
C CYS A 86 -7.55 -0.52 22.28
N THR A 87 -8.81 -0.10 22.27
CA THR A 87 -9.92 -0.97 22.68
C THR A 87 -9.99 -2.25 21.84
N GLN A 88 -9.80 -2.15 20.52
CA GLN A 88 -9.76 -3.33 19.64
C GLN A 88 -8.54 -4.21 19.92
N PHE A 89 -7.37 -3.62 20.13
CA PHE A 89 -6.17 -4.35 20.52
C PHE A 89 -6.36 -5.11 21.84
N ASP A 90 -6.89 -4.46 22.87
CA ASP A 90 -7.13 -5.05 24.18
C ASP A 90 -8.10 -6.23 24.09
N SER A 91 -9.10 -6.16 23.20
CA SER A 91 -10.01 -7.30 22.94
C SER A 91 -9.27 -8.54 22.43
N TYR A 92 -8.25 -8.37 21.57
CA TYR A 92 -7.44 -9.48 21.06
C TYR A 92 -6.51 -10.05 22.13
N VAL A 93 -6.01 -9.19 23.03
CA VAL A 93 -5.20 -9.60 24.18
C VAL A 93 -6.02 -10.43 25.14
N VAL A 94 -7.22 -9.95 25.52
CA VAL A 94 -8.14 -10.67 26.43
C VAL A 94 -8.59 -12.01 25.82
N ALA A 95 -8.86 -12.04 24.52
CA ALA A 95 -9.21 -13.27 23.81
C ALA A 95 -8.02 -14.23 23.63
N GLY A 96 -6.78 -13.82 23.91
CA GLY A 96 -5.57 -14.63 23.70
C GLY A 96 -5.26 -14.93 22.23
N THR A 97 -5.85 -14.20 21.28
CA THR A 97 -5.75 -14.46 19.83
C THR A 97 -4.80 -13.49 19.11
N LEU A 98 -3.97 -12.76 19.85
CA LEU A 98 -3.08 -11.72 19.32
C LEU A 98 -2.21 -12.18 18.15
N LEU A 99 -1.56 -13.34 18.29
CA LEU A 99 -0.65 -13.88 17.27
C LEU A 99 -1.38 -14.37 16.02
N ASN A 100 -2.64 -14.78 16.16
CA ASN A 100 -3.45 -15.24 15.03
C ASN A 100 -4.03 -14.04 14.25
N ASN A 101 -4.21 -12.90 14.91
CA ASN A 101 -4.81 -11.68 14.36
C ASN A 101 -3.79 -10.60 13.98
N TYR A 102 -2.54 -10.97 13.70
CA TYR A 102 -1.47 -10.01 13.37
C TYR A 102 -1.85 -9.07 12.20
N ALA A 103 -2.59 -9.59 11.20
CA ALA A 103 -3.07 -8.80 10.07
C ALA A 103 -3.99 -7.64 10.50
N HIS A 104 -4.90 -7.90 11.45
CA HIS A 104 -5.79 -6.87 11.99
C HIS A 104 -5.01 -5.83 12.81
N ILE A 105 -4.00 -6.26 13.58
CA ILE A 105 -3.14 -5.34 14.33
C ILE A 105 -2.36 -4.43 13.38
N PHE A 106 -1.81 -4.97 12.29
CA PHE A 106 -1.14 -4.16 11.28
C PHE A 106 -2.09 -3.20 10.56
N ASP A 107 -3.36 -3.57 10.35
CA ASP A 107 -4.38 -2.65 9.83
C ASP A 107 -4.61 -1.47 10.80
N LEU A 108 -4.76 -1.74 12.11
CA LEU A 108 -4.90 -0.69 13.12
C LEU A 108 -3.72 0.28 13.12
N LEU A 109 -2.50 -0.26 13.12
CA LEU A 109 -1.28 0.55 13.05
C LEU A 109 -1.21 1.33 11.73
N THR A 110 -1.61 0.73 10.61
CA THR A 110 -1.62 1.39 9.31
C THR A 110 -2.61 2.56 9.29
N ARG A 111 -3.79 2.42 9.90
CA ARG A 111 -4.77 3.51 10.04
C ARG A 111 -4.24 4.66 10.89
N LEU A 112 -3.55 4.37 11.99
CA LEU A 112 -2.90 5.41 12.80
C LEU A 112 -1.83 6.14 11.98
N ARG A 113 -1.02 5.42 11.19
CA ARG A 113 -0.01 6.03 10.30
C ARG A 113 -0.66 6.92 9.24
N GLN A 114 -1.77 6.49 8.64
CA GLN A 114 -2.56 7.28 7.69
C GLN A 114 -3.14 8.55 8.33
N ALA A 115 -3.64 8.47 9.57
CA ALA A 115 -4.19 9.62 10.28
C ALA A 115 -3.15 10.73 10.52
N VAL A 116 -1.90 10.34 10.77
CA VAL A 116 -0.76 11.28 10.92
C VAL A 116 -0.36 11.94 9.60
N ASP A 117 -0.68 11.33 8.45
CA ASP A 117 -0.46 11.92 7.13
C ASP A 117 -1.61 12.83 6.72
N HIS A 118 -2.84 12.32 6.74
CA HIS A 118 -4.05 13.09 6.48
C HIS A 118 -5.31 12.35 6.97
N PRO A 119 -6.24 13.01 7.71
CA PRO A 119 -7.48 12.37 8.19
C PRO A 119 -8.31 11.71 7.09
N TYR A 120 -8.33 12.33 5.91
CA TYR A 120 -9.03 11.82 4.72
C TYR A 120 -8.56 10.43 4.26
N LEU A 121 -7.30 10.07 4.48
CA LEU A 121 -6.80 8.73 4.13
C LEU A 121 -7.53 7.63 4.91
N VAL A 122 -7.98 7.94 6.13
CA VAL A 122 -8.76 7.03 6.96
C VAL A 122 -10.23 7.13 6.61
N ALA A 123 -10.79 8.35 6.60
CA ALA A 123 -12.21 8.61 6.41
C ALA A 123 -12.73 8.19 5.03
N PHE A 124 -11.94 8.38 3.97
CA PHE A 124 -12.32 8.03 2.58
C PHE A 124 -11.59 6.79 2.07
N SER A 125 -11.05 5.98 2.98
CA SER A 125 -10.49 4.67 2.62
C SER A 125 -11.56 3.78 1.98
N LYS A 126 -11.17 2.91 1.05
CA LYS A 126 -12.08 1.90 0.44
C LYS A 126 -12.84 1.08 1.49
N THR A 127 -12.24 0.90 2.68
CA THR A 127 -12.81 0.15 3.80
C THR A 127 -13.75 0.98 4.69
N ALA A 128 -13.78 2.31 4.58
CA ALA A 128 -14.72 3.15 5.33
C ALA A 128 -16.13 3.09 4.73
N GLU A 129 -16.24 2.95 3.40
CA GLU A 129 -17.52 2.78 2.69
C GLU A 129 -18.25 1.49 3.11
N SER A 130 -17.54 0.44 3.52
CA SER A 130 -18.16 -0.79 4.04
C SER A 130 -18.68 -0.67 5.48
N ARG A 131 -18.25 0.34 6.24
CA ARG A 131 -18.68 0.56 7.64
C ARG A 131 -19.86 1.53 7.77
N GLU A 132 -19.96 2.55 6.93
CA GLU A 132 -21.09 3.51 6.96
C GLU A 132 -22.34 3.03 6.20
N GLY A 133 -22.22 2.00 5.36
CA GLY A 133 -23.36 1.39 4.65
C GLY A 133 -24.21 0.40 5.47
N CYS A 134 -23.84 0.08 6.72
CA CYS A 134 -24.50 -0.97 7.50
C CYS A 134 -25.64 -0.43 8.39
N LYS A 135 -26.64 0.25 7.81
CA LYS A 135 -27.94 0.43 8.48
C LYS A 135 -29.18 0.09 7.67
N ASN A 136 -29.11 -0.23 6.38
CA ASN A 136 -30.28 -0.76 5.67
C ASN A 136 -29.89 -1.44 4.36
N GLN A 137 -29.64 -2.75 4.42
CA GLN A 137 -30.16 -3.78 3.52
C GLN A 137 -29.37 -5.06 3.75
N GLN A 138 -30.05 -6.06 4.30
CA GLN A 138 -29.65 -7.45 4.13
C GLN A 138 -29.68 -7.75 2.63
N ASN A 139 -28.52 -7.79 2.00
CA ASN A 139 -28.26 -8.61 0.83
C ASN A 139 -26.76 -8.89 0.84
N GLY A 140 -26.41 -10.13 1.20
CA GLY A 140 -25.03 -10.59 1.20
C GLY A 140 -24.50 -10.62 -0.22
N ALA A 141 -23.78 -9.59 -0.62
CA ALA A 141 -22.83 -9.69 -1.71
C ALA A 141 -21.57 -10.36 -1.16
N MET A 142 -21.58 -11.68 -1.15
CA MET A 142 -20.39 -12.50 -0.93
C MET A 142 -19.33 -12.05 -1.93
N GLU A 143 -18.22 -11.51 -1.43
CA GLU A 143 -17.06 -11.13 -2.24
C GLU A 143 -16.63 -12.35 -3.07
N SER A 144 -17.00 -12.36 -4.35
CA SER A 144 -16.92 -13.56 -5.19
C SER A 144 -15.53 -13.64 -5.82
N GLN A 145 -14.79 -14.70 -5.49
CA GLN A 145 -13.46 -14.97 -6.03
C GLN A 145 -13.56 -15.38 -7.51
N CYS A 146 -12.71 -14.83 -8.35
CA CYS A 146 -12.64 -15.20 -9.76
C CYS A 146 -12.16 -16.65 -9.93
N GLY A 147 -12.88 -17.46 -10.69
CA GLY A 147 -12.51 -18.86 -10.96
C GLY A 147 -11.30 -19.06 -11.89
N ILE A 148 -10.70 -18.00 -12.43
CA ILE A 148 -9.51 -18.04 -13.31
C ILE A 148 -8.27 -17.51 -12.59
N CYS A 149 -8.30 -16.27 -12.09
CA CYS A 149 -7.15 -15.67 -11.42
C CYS A 149 -7.10 -15.94 -9.92
N HIS A 150 -8.19 -16.47 -9.33
CA HIS A 150 -8.33 -16.70 -7.89
C HIS A 150 -8.15 -15.44 -7.02
N GLU A 151 -8.27 -14.26 -7.63
CA GLU A 151 -8.29 -12.97 -6.94
C GLU A 151 -9.74 -12.46 -6.83
N LEU A 152 -9.95 -11.39 -6.06
CA LEU A 152 -11.24 -10.72 -5.99
C LEU A 152 -11.63 -10.24 -7.40
N ALA A 153 -12.82 -10.63 -7.86
CA ALA A 153 -13.21 -10.38 -9.24
C ALA A 153 -13.40 -8.88 -9.53
N GLU A 154 -12.54 -8.32 -10.38
CA GLU A 154 -12.72 -6.99 -10.97
C GLU A 154 -13.62 -7.10 -12.20
N ASP A 155 -14.60 -6.20 -12.34
CA ASP A 155 -15.64 -6.25 -13.38
C ASP A 155 -16.30 -7.64 -13.50
N VAL A 156 -17.01 -8.02 -12.43
CA VAL A 156 -17.64 -9.34 -12.24
C VAL A 156 -18.54 -9.74 -13.41
N VAL A 157 -18.26 -10.89 -14.02
CA VAL A 157 -19.13 -11.56 -14.98
C VAL A 157 -19.59 -12.88 -14.37
N VAL A 158 -20.91 -13.05 -14.26
CA VAL A 158 -21.55 -14.30 -13.84
C VAL A 158 -22.01 -15.04 -15.09
N THR A 159 -21.53 -16.27 -15.24
CA THR A 159 -21.90 -17.14 -16.37
C THR A 159 -23.26 -17.79 -16.12
N SER A 160 -23.91 -18.33 -17.15
CA SER A 160 -25.21 -19.04 -17.03
C SER A 160 -25.18 -20.30 -16.17
N CYS A 161 -23.99 -20.75 -15.77
CA CYS A 161 -23.74 -21.85 -14.84
C CYS A 161 -23.33 -21.34 -13.45
N ASP A 162 -23.65 -20.09 -13.12
CA ASP A 162 -23.40 -19.40 -11.84
C ASP A 162 -21.92 -19.31 -11.40
N HIS A 163 -20.97 -19.52 -12.33
CA HIS A 163 -19.55 -19.28 -12.05
C HIS A 163 -19.16 -17.83 -12.29
N VAL A 164 -18.32 -17.31 -11.40
CA VAL A 164 -17.90 -15.91 -11.34
C VAL A 164 -16.47 -15.73 -11.86
N PHE A 165 -16.28 -14.78 -12.77
CA PHE A 165 -14.97 -14.45 -13.35
C PHE A 165 -14.77 -12.94 -13.52
N CYS A 166 -13.52 -12.49 -13.60
CA CYS A 166 -13.22 -11.14 -14.09
C CYS A 166 -13.56 -11.07 -15.59
N LYS A 167 -14.10 -9.93 -16.04
CA LYS A 167 -14.37 -9.71 -17.48
C LYS A 167 -13.13 -9.90 -18.35
N THR A 168 -11.98 -9.40 -17.90
CA THR A 168 -10.69 -9.52 -18.58
C THR A 168 -10.24 -10.97 -18.68
N CYS A 169 -10.25 -11.71 -17.56
CA CYS A 169 -9.88 -13.12 -17.52
C CYS A 169 -10.76 -13.98 -18.44
N LEU A 170 -12.09 -13.72 -18.47
CA LEU A 170 -13.01 -14.48 -19.30
C LEU A 170 -12.81 -14.18 -20.80
N MET A 171 -12.53 -12.93 -21.17
CA MET A 171 -12.23 -12.55 -22.57
C MET A 171 -10.88 -13.11 -23.06
N GLU A 172 -9.87 -13.16 -22.20
CA GLU A 172 -8.56 -13.71 -22.55
C GLU A 172 -8.62 -15.24 -22.70
N TYR A 173 -9.40 -15.91 -21.84
CA TYR A 173 -9.66 -17.34 -21.93
C TYR A 173 -10.42 -17.71 -23.22
N SER A 174 -11.44 -16.94 -23.61
CA SER A 174 -12.19 -17.21 -24.85
C SER A 174 -11.34 -16.96 -26.10
N ALA A 175 -10.46 -15.96 -26.08
CA ALA A 175 -9.54 -15.65 -27.17
C ALA A 175 -8.47 -16.73 -27.39
N THR A 176 -8.04 -17.44 -26.35
CA THR A 176 -6.96 -18.42 -26.41
C THR A 176 -7.40 -19.82 -26.84
N LEU A 177 -8.60 -20.26 -26.45
CA LEU A 177 -9.07 -21.63 -26.69
C LEU A 177 -10.09 -21.76 -27.82
N GLY A 178 -10.59 -20.65 -28.38
CA GLY A 178 -11.50 -20.64 -29.52
C GLY A 178 -12.88 -21.27 -29.29
N ASN A 179 -13.11 -21.85 -28.10
CA ASN A 179 -14.37 -22.45 -27.67
C ASN A 179 -14.94 -21.66 -26.49
N VAL A 180 -16.21 -21.29 -26.60
CA VAL A 180 -16.95 -20.50 -25.60
C VAL A 180 -17.49 -21.39 -24.47
N SER A 181 -16.63 -22.13 -23.75
CA SER A 181 -17.03 -22.94 -22.60
C SER A 181 -16.60 -22.32 -21.27
N CYS A 182 -17.37 -22.57 -20.20
CA CYS A 182 -17.03 -22.11 -18.87
C CYS A 182 -15.75 -22.81 -18.36
N PRO A 183 -14.73 -22.08 -17.90
CA PRO A 183 -13.49 -22.67 -17.36
C PRO A 183 -13.69 -23.61 -16.17
N SER A 184 -14.75 -23.41 -15.38
CA SER A 184 -14.98 -24.17 -14.15
C SER A 184 -15.80 -25.45 -14.36
N CYS A 185 -16.68 -25.48 -15.36
CA CYS A 185 -17.60 -26.62 -15.56
C CYS A 185 -17.76 -27.07 -17.01
N SER A 186 -17.03 -26.47 -17.95
CA SER A 186 -17.04 -26.79 -19.39
C SER A 186 -18.39 -26.65 -20.11
N THR A 187 -19.41 -26.06 -19.46
CA THR A 187 -20.72 -25.76 -20.06
C THR A 187 -20.58 -24.64 -21.10
N PRO A 188 -21.23 -24.73 -22.28
CA PRO A 188 -21.18 -23.68 -23.29
C PRO A 188 -21.81 -22.36 -22.77
N LEU A 189 -21.06 -21.27 -22.90
CA LEU A 189 -21.47 -19.92 -22.55
C LEU A 189 -22.48 -19.42 -23.60
N THR A 190 -23.69 -19.11 -23.15
CA THR A 190 -24.77 -18.56 -23.98
C THR A 190 -24.76 -17.03 -24.04
N VAL A 191 -23.73 -16.38 -23.48
CA VAL A 191 -23.66 -14.92 -23.33
C VAL A 191 -22.87 -14.31 -24.49
N ASP A 192 -23.54 -13.47 -25.28
CA ASP A 192 -22.93 -12.65 -26.33
C ASP A 192 -22.17 -11.47 -25.70
N LEU A 193 -20.86 -11.66 -25.49
CA LEU A 193 -19.94 -10.68 -24.90
C LEU A 193 -19.57 -9.52 -25.86
N THR A 194 -20.13 -9.48 -27.07
CA THR A 194 -19.84 -8.44 -28.07
C THR A 194 -20.80 -7.25 -28.09
N THR A 195 -21.85 -7.29 -27.25
CA THR A 195 -22.79 -6.17 -27.15
C THR A 195 -22.19 -5.04 -26.30
N GLU A 196 -21.60 -4.06 -27.00
CA GLU A 196 -21.35 -2.71 -26.50
C GLU A 196 -22.65 -2.12 -25.92
N ASN A 197 -22.89 -2.34 -24.64
CA ASN A 197 -24.05 -1.80 -23.95
C ASN A 197 -23.89 -0.28 -23.81
N SER A 198 -24.43 0.42 -24.82
CA SER A 198 -24.98 1.77 -24.79
C SER A 198 -24.31 2.75 -23.82
N ARG A 199 -23.23 3.38 -24.30
CA ARG A 199 -22.87 4.72 -23.85
C ARG A 199 -24.09 5.62 -24.04
N ARG A 200 -24.84 5.89 -22.96
CA ARG A 200 -25.70 7.08 -22.89
C ARG A 200 -24.79 8.29 -23.15
N LYS A 201 -24.84 8.82 -24.37
CA LYS A 201 -24.35 10.16 -24.70
C LYS A 201 -25.18 11.16 -23.88
N VAL A 202 -24.68 11.49 -22.69
CA VAL A 202 -25.04 12.76 -22.04
C VAL A 202 -24.32 13.86 -22.84
N PRO A 203 -25.01 14.92 -23.30
CA PRO A 203 -24.41 15.90 -24.18
C PRO A 203 -23.24 16.60 -23.50
N ALA A 204 -22.19 16.82 -24.30
CA ALA A 204 -20.99 17.53 -23.90
C ALA A 204 -21.31 18.99 -23.62
N ASN A 205 -21.21 19.40 -22.35
CA ASN A 205 -20.74 20.73 -21.98
C ASN A 205 -20.34 20.75 -20.50
N LEU A 206 -19.04 20.98 -20.24
CA LEU A 206 -18.43 21.67 -19.09
C LEU A 206 -16.97 21.20 -18.96
N LYS A 207 -16.05 22.16 -19.08
CA LYS A 207 -14.61 21.97 -18.86
C LYS A 207 -14.37 21.58 -17.39
N GLY A 208 -14.11 20.30 -17.13
CA GLY A 208 -13.70 19.79 -15.82
C GLY A 208 -13.06 18.43 -15.97
N GLY A 209 -11.78 18.30 -15.61
CA GLY A 209 -11.04 17.04 -15.69
C GLY A 209 -11.72 15.92 -14.91
N LYS A 210 -11.74 14.72 -15.47
CA LYS A 210 -12.24 13.51 -14.78
C LYS A 210 -11.41 13.29 -13.51
N ARG A 211 -12.08 13.27 -12.35
CA ARG A 211 -11.44 13.06 -11.04
C ARG A 211 -11.09 11.58 -10.88
N SER A 212 -9.90 11.29 -10.37
CA SER A 212 -9.42 9.93 -10.09
C SER A 212 -9.04 9.79 -8.60
N GLY A 213 -9.05 8.56 -8.08
CA GLY A 213 -8.56 8.24 -6.74
C GLY A 213 -9.41 8.78 -5.59
N ILE A 214 -8.76 9.11 -4.48
CA ILE A 214 -9.40 9.57 -3.23
C ILE A 214 -10.18 10.88 -3.43
N LEU A 215 -9.74 11.73 -4.37
CA LEU A 215 -10.36 13.02 -4.68
C LEU A 215 -11.75 12.87 -5.31
N ALA A 216 -12.05 11.73 -5.94
CA ALA A 216 -13.38 11.45 -6.47
C ALA A 216 -14.42 11.23 -5.36
N ARG A 217 -13.99 10.89 -4.15
CA ARG A 217 -14.86 10.58 -2.99
C ARG A 217 -15.18 11.80 -2.14
N LEU A 218 -14.47 12.91 -2.36
CA LEU A 218 -14.70 14.16 -1.66
C LEU A 218 -15.96 14.84 -2.22
N GLN A 219 -16.96 15.02 -1.37
CA GLN A 219 -18.25 15.63 -1.74
C GLN A 219 -18.12 17.10 -2.13
N SER A 220 -17.17 17.83 -1.54
CA SER A 220 -16.86 19.23 -1.82
C SER A 220 -15.35 19.46 -1.81
N LEU A 221 -14.80 19.98 -2.93
CA LEU A 221 -13.39 20.41 -3.02
C LEU A 221 -13.20 21.85 -2.52
N ALA A 222 -14.30 22.59 -2.32
CA ALA A 222 -14.25 23.92 -1.72
C ALA A 222 -13.84 23.83 -0.25
N ASP A 223 -14.29 22.78 0.45
CA ASP A 223 -14.03 22.54 1.87
C ASP A 223 -12.83 21.62 2.13
N PHE A 224 -11.95 21.46 1.13
CA PHE A 224 -10.72 20.68 1.29
C PHE A 224 -9.88 21.24 2.43
N LYS A 225 -9.78 20.49 3.53
CA LYS A 225 -8.93 20.82 4.67
C LYS A 225 -7.53 20.27 4.41
N THR A 226 -6.51 21.12 4.52
CA THR A 226 -5.11 20.71 4.49
C THR A 226 -4.72 19.98 5.77
N SER A 227 -3.63 19.23 5.71
CA SER A 227 -3.03 18.59 6.89
C SER A 227 -1.75 19.30 7.32
N THR A 228 -1.36 19.11 8.58
CA THR A 228 -0.10 19.66 9.13
C THR A 228 1.10 19.32 8.24
N LYS A 229 1.20 18.08 7.73
CA LYS A 229 2.31 17.67 6.86
C LYS A 229 2.28 18.30 5.48
N ILE A 230 1.10 18.47 4.89
CA ILE A 230 0.96 19.16 3.60
C ILE A 230 1.35 20.63 3.76
N ASP A 231 0.95 21.28 4.85
CA ASP A 231 1.29 22.68 5.09
C ASP A 231 2.78 22.87 5.40
N ALA A 232 3.39 21.97 6.17
CA ALA A 232 4.84 21.92 6.36
C ALA A 232 5.60 21.72 5.04
N LEU A 233 5.13 20.82 4.17
CA LEU A 233 5.71 20.63 2.84
C LEU A 233 5.60 21.89 1.97
N ARG A 234 4.47 22.59 2.02
CA ARG A 234 4.27 23.85 1.29
C ARG A 234 5.21 24.94 1.77
N GLU A 235 5.43 25.05 3.08
CA GLU A 235 6.41 25.96 3.66
C GLU A 235 7.83 25.62 3.18
N GLU A 236 8.22 24.35 3.20
CA GLU A 236 9.56 23.94 2.75
C GLU A 236 9.79 24.21 1.25
N ILE A 237 8.76 23.99 0.42
CA ILE A 237 8.83 24.32 -1.01
C ILE A 237 8.98 25.83 -1.22
N ARG A 238 8.26 26.68 -0.45
CA ARG A 238 8.44 28.14 -0.52
C ARG A 238 9.85 28.55 -0.13
N ASN A 239 10.34 28.05 1.00
CA ASN A 239 11.70 28.32 1.45
C ASN A 239 12.72 27.90 0.40
N MET A 240 12.56 26.72 -0.21
CA MET A 240 13.44 26.24 -1.27
C MET A 240 13.45 27.19 -2.49
N ILE A 241 12.28 27.64 -2.95
CA ILE A 241 12.15 28.54 -4.12
C ILE A 241 12.74 29.93 -3.82
N GLU A 242 12.53 30.45 -2.62
CA GLU A 242 13.08 31.75 -2.19
C GLU A 242 14.61 31.75 -2.12
N HIS A 243 15.21 30.62 -1.72
CA HIS A 243 16.67 30.48 -1.65
C HIS A 243 17.29 30.14 -3.01
N ASP A 244 16.64 29.27 -3.81
CA ASP A 244 17.09 28.85 -5.13
C ASP A 244 15.90 28.49 -6.03
N GLY A 245 15.52 29.42 -6.91
CA GLY A 245 14.41 29.23 -7.86
C GLY A 245 14.65 28.14 -8.92
N SER A 246 15.86 27.58 -9.02
CA SER A 246 16.19 26.48 -9.92
C SER A 246 16.22 25.10 -9.24
N ALA A 247 16.04 25.06 -7.92
CA ALA A 247 16.10 23.86 -7.13
C ALA A 247 15.01 22.84 -7.50
N LYS A 248 15.38 21.56 -7.47
CA LYS A 248 14.48 20.44 -7.76
C LYS A 248 14.27 19.61 -6.50
N GLY A 249 13.00 19.44 -6.12
CA GLY A 249 12.60 18.59 -5.00
C GLY A 249 11.98 17.27 -5.48
N ILE A 250 12.16 16.21 -4.69
CA ILE A 250 11.42 14.95 -4.86
C ILE A 250 10.69 14.66 -3.55
N VAL A 251 9.39 14.47 -3.63
CA VAL A 251 8.54 14.13 -2.48
C VAL A 251 8.30 12.62 -2.48
N PHE A 252 8.51 11.98 -1.34
CA PHE A 252 8.27 10.56 -1.14
C PHE A 252 7.15 10.35 -0.12
N SER A 253 6.25 9.41 -0.40
CA SER A 253 5.22 8.94 0.53
C SER A 253 5.04 7.44 0.34
N GLN A 254 4.76 6.72 1.43
CA GLN A 254 4.38 5.31 1.36
C GLN A 254 2.96 5.13 0.82
N PHE A 255 2.08 6.12 1.04
CA PHE A 255 0.69 6.06 0.61
C PHE A 255 0.51 6.86 -0.69
N THR A 256 0.15 6.18 -1.77
CA THR A 256 -0.08 6.80 -3.09
C THR A 256 -1.26 7.76 -3.06
N SER A 257 -2.33 7.42 -2.32
CA SER A 257 -3.47 8.29 -2.09
C SER A 257 -3.10 9.61 -1.39
N PHE A 258 -2.01 9.63 -0.61
CA PHE A 258 -1.52 10.88 -0.02
C PHE A 258 -0.83 11.77 -1.07
N LEU A 259 -0.17 11.17 -2.06
CA LEU A 259 0.41 11.91 -3.18
C LEU A 259 -0.68 12.60 -4.01
N ASP A 260 -1.84 11.97 -4.21
CA ASP A 260 -2.98 12.60 -4.87
C ASP A 260 -3.46 13.85 -4.12
N LEU A 261 -3.48 13.81 -2.77
CA LEU A 261 -3.85 14.95 -1.94
C LEU A 261 -2.81 16.07 -1.99
N ILE A 262 -1.52 15.70 -1.99
CA ILE A 262 -0.41 16.64 -2.14
C ILE A 262 -0.47 17.30 -3.51
N GLU A 263 -0.64 16.54 -4.58
CA GLU A 263 -0.77 17.06 -5.95
C GLU A 263 -1.90 18.07 -6.03
N PHE A 264 -3.08 17.72 -5.51
CA PHE A 264 -4.22 18.62 -5.47
C PHE A 264 -3.94 19.91 -4.69
N SER A 265 -3.30 19.81 -3.53
CA SER A 265 -2.94 20.96 -2.70
C SER A 265 -1.94 21.89 -3.40
N LEU A 266 -0.92 21.32 -4.06
CA LEU A 266 0.10 22.06 -4.78
C LEU A 266 -0.46 22.73 -6.04
N GLN A 267 -1.36 22.08 -6.79
CA GLN A 267 -1.98 22.69 -7.98
C GLN A 267 -2.85 23.93 -7.65
N ARG A 268 -3.45 23.99 -6.46
CA ARG A 268 -4.23 25.16 -6.02
C ARG A 268 -3.37 26.37 -5.68
N VAL A 269 -2.13 26.15 -5.25
CA VAL A 269 -1.19 27.20 -4.89
C VAL A 269 -0.26 27.39 -6.07
N LYS A 270 -0.57 28.35 -6.93
CA LYS A 270 0.39 28.77 -7.95
C LYS A 270 1.58 29.43 -7.24
N TYR A 271 2.73 28.78 -7.29
CA TYR A 271 4.02 29.37 -6.95
C TYR A 271 4.58 30.12 -8.16
#